data_AF-A0A482VKW2-F1
#
_entry.id   AF-A0A482VKW2-F1
#
_cell.length_a   1.000
_cell.length_b   1.000
_cell.length_c   1.000
_cell.angle_alpha   90.00
_cell.angle_beta   90.00
_cell.angle_gamma   90.00
#
_symmetry.space_group_name_H-M   'P 1'
#
loop_
_entity.id
_entity.type
_entity.pdbx_description
1 polymer ?
#
loop_
_entity_poly.entity_id
_entity_poly.type
_entity_poly.pdbx_seq_one_letter_code
_entity_poly.pdbx_strand_id
1 'polypeptide(L)'
;MATYEEYIQQNEDRDGIRFTWNVWPSSRIEATRLVVPLGCLYQPIKERQDLPSIQYDPVLCTRNNCRAILNPLCQVDYRAKLWVCNFCFQRNPFPPQYAAISEQHQPAELMPMFSTIEYTITRAQCLPPIYLLVVDTCMDEEELGALKDSLQMSLSLLPPNALIGLITFGKMVQVHELGTEGCSKSYVFRGTKDLTAKQIQEMLGIGKVAVGHPQQPQQQPGQPMRPQQPQTPIPPASRFLQPISKCDMSLTDLIGELQRDPWPVGQGKRPLRSTGAALSIAIGLLECTYANTGARVMMFLGGPCSQGPGQVVNDDLKQPIRSHHDIHKDNAKYMKKGIKHYEALAMRAATNGHCVDIYSCALDQTGLMEMKQCCNSTGGHMVMGDSFNSSLFKQTFQRVFVRDSKNDLKMAFNATLEVKCSRELKIQGGIGSCVSLNVKGPLVSDTEIGMGNTVQWKMCTVTPSSTIALFFEVVNQHSAPIPQGG
;
A
#
# COMPACT_ATOMS: atom_id res chain seq x y z
N MET A 1 -0.31 39.50 14.70
CA MET A 1 -1.36 38.71 14.05
C MET A 1 -0.64 37.84 13.03
N ALA A 2 -0.89 36.54 13.00
CA ALA A 2 -0.35 35.71 11.93
C ALA A 2 -0.95 36.18 10.60
N THR A 3 -0.15 36.34 9.56
CA THR A 3 -0.67 36.58 8.21
C THR A 3 -1.40 35.34 7.71
N TYR A 4 -2.25 35.46 6.68
CA TYR A 4 -2.88 34.27 6.07
C TYR A 4 -1.83 33.29 5.52
N GLU A 5 -0.69 33.79 5.05
CA GLU A 5 0.42 32.97 4.57
C GLU A 5 1.05 32.18 5.72
N GLU A 6 1.37 32.84 6.84
CA GLU A 6 1.88 32.19 8.04
C GLU A 6 0.89 31.15 8.59
N TYR A 7 -0.41 31.46 8.57
CA TYR A 7 -1.45 30.50 8.97
C TYR A 7 -1.43 29.25 8.09
N ILE A 8 -1.37 29.40 6.76
CA ILE A 8 -1.33 28.25 5.83
C ILE A 8 -0.08 27.40 6.10
N GLN A 9 1.09 28.04 6.18
CA GLN A 9 2.35 27.34 6.38
C GLN A 9 2.37 26.59 7.72
N GLN A 10 1.92 27.21 8.81
CA GLN A 10 1.87 26.58 10.13
C GLN A 10 0.92 25.39 10.18
N ASN A 11 -0.26 25.47 9.55
CA ASN A 11 -1.20 24.34 9.50
C ASN A 11 -0.65 23.21 8.62
N GLU A 12 -0.02 23.53 7.50
CA GLU A 12 0.62 22.51 6.66
C GLU A 12 1.77 21.82 7.42
N ASP A 13 2.61 22.57 8.14
CA ASP A 13 3.74 22.05 8.93
C ASP A 13 3.34 21.27 10.18
N ARG A 14 2.20 21.61 10.79
CA ARG A 14 1.68 20.89 11.95
C ARG A 14 0.86 19.67 11.58
N ASP A 15 -0.08 19.83 10.65
CA ASP A 15 -1.13 18.83 10.39
C ASP A 15 -0.99 18.13 9.04
N GLY A 16 -0.06 18.56 8.19
CA GLY A 16 0.08 18.01 6.84
C GLY A 16 -1.13 18.29 5.96
N ILE A 17 -1.88 19.36 6.24
CA ILE A 17 -3.13 19.70 5.55
C ILE A 17 -3.03 21.08 4.91
N ARG A 18 -3.51 21.18 3.67
CA ARG A 18 -3.71 22.45 2.97
C ARG A 18 -5.08 22.52 2.32
N PHE A 19 -5.93 23.42 2.78
CA PHE A 19 -7.27 23.62 2.22
C PHE A 19 -7.26 24.59 1.04
N THR A 20 -8.21 24.38 0.13
CA THR A 20 -8.63 25.34 -0.91
C THR A 20 -9.20 26.62 -0.30
N TRP A 21 -9.99 26.49 0.77
CA TRP A 21 -10.61 27.58 1.51
C TRP A 21 -10.39 27.36 3.02
N ASN A 22 -9.77 28.32 3.71
CA ASN A 22 -9.57 28.27 5.17
C ASN A 22 -10.73 28.92 5.96
N VAL A 23 -11.70 29.50 5.25
CA VAL A 23 -12.96 29.99 5.80
C VAL A 23 -14.06 29.40 4.94
N TRP A 24 -14.97 28.65 5.55
CA TRP A 24 -15.98 27.89 4.81
C TRP A 24 -17.31 28.64 4.74
N PRO A 25 -18.05 28.51 3.63
CA PRO A 25 -19.38 29.08 3.52
C PRO A 25 -20.32 28.44 4.54
N SER A 26 -21.16 29.26 5.16
CA SER A 26 -22.07 28.82 6.23
C SER A 26 -23.29 28.06 5.70
N SER A 27 -23.58 28.20 4.40
CA SER A 27 -24.76 27.63 3.74
C SER A 27 -24.42 26.92 2.44
N ARG A 28 -25.22 25.88 2.12
CA ARG A 28 -25.11 25.13 0.87
C ARG A 28 -25.22 26.02 -0.38
N ILE A 29 -26.08 27.05 -0.35
CA ILE A 29 -26.27 27.96 -1.49
C ILE A 29 -24.97 28.72 -1.79
N GLU A 30 -24.31 29.25 -0.77
CA GLU A 30 -23.03 29.93 -0.93
C GLU A 30 -21.94 28.95 -1.38
N ALA A 31 -21.92 27.74 -0.83
CA ALA A 31 -20.99 26.69 -1.25
C ALA A 31 -21.13 26.35 -2.75
N THR A 32 -22.35 26.27 -3.28
CA THR A 32 -22.58 26.01 -4.72
C THR A 32 -22.11 27.14 -5.64
N ARG A 33 -21.86 28.34 -5.11
CA ARG A 33 -21.30 29.47 -5.86
C ARG A 33 -19.77 29.48 -5.87
N LEU A 34 -19.12 28.61 -5.10
CA LEU A 34 -17.67 28.47 -5.14
C LEU A 34 -17.25 27.84 -6.47
N VAL A 35 -16.33 28.51 -7.17
CA VAL A 35 -15.77 28.00 -8.43
C VAL A 35 -14.81 26.84 -8.17
N VAL A 36 -14.07 26.90 -7.06
CA VAL A 36 -13.18 25.83 -6.60
C VAL A 36 -13.89 25.08 -5.47
N PRO A 37 -14.03 23.74 -5.55
CA PRO A 37 -14.73 22.97 -4.52
C PRO A 37 -14.02 23.07 -3.17
N LEU A 38 -14.77 22.87 -2.08
CA LEU A 38 -14.18 22.72 -0.76
C LEU A 38 -13.43 21.38 -0.70
N GLY A 39 -12.11 21.47 -0.58
CA GLY A 39 -11.24 20.30 -0.46
C GLY A 39 -9.91 20.64 0.17
N CYS A 40 -9.16 19.61 0.53
CA CYS A 40 -7.80 19.73 1.05
C CYS A 40 -6.84 18.72 0.43
N LEU A 41 -5.56 19.05 0.43
CA LEU A 41 -4.47 18.11 0.29
C LEU A 41 -4.07 17.65 1.69
N TYR A 42 -3.97 16.34 1.91
CA TYR A 42 -3.63 15.74 3.19
C TYR A 42 -2.47 14.75 3.06
N GLN A 43 -1.46 14.90 3.93
CA GLN A 43 -0.31 14.03 4.08
C GLN A 43 -0.41 13.24 5.39
N PRO A 44 -0.92 11.99 5.37
CA PRO A 44 -1.28 11.26 6.59
C PRO A 44 -0.11 10.92 7.51
N ILE A 45 1.10 10.78 6.95
CA ILE A 45 2.32 10.44 7.72
C ILE A 45 3.43 11.47 7.49
N LYS A 46 3.07 12.76 7.45
CA LYS A 46 4.06 13.85 7.38
C LYS A 46 5.03 13.75 8.55
N GLU A 47 6.32 13.84 8.26
CA GLU A 47 7.37 13.75 9.28
C GLU A 47 7.32 14.92 10.26
N ARG A 48 7.29 14.59 11.55
CA ARG A 48 7.24 15.54 12.66
C ARG A 48 8.20 15.09 13.75
N GLN A 49 9.30 15.82 13.93
CA GLN A 49 10.35 15.46 14.90
C GLN A 49 9.98 15.83 16.35
N ASP A 50 8.95 16.66 16.52
CA ASP A 50 8.51 17.21 17.80
C ASP A 50 7.40 16.38 18.48
N LEU A 51 6.89 15.33 17.82
CA LEU A 51 5.85 14.47 18.39
C LEU A 51 6.44 13.46 19.40
N PRO A 52 5.88 13.35 20.61
CA PRO A 52 6.27 12.32 21.57
C PRO A 52 5.78 10.93 21.14
N SER A 53 6.49 9.88 21.55
CA SER A 53 6.02 8.50 21.37
C SER A 53 4.89 8.21 22.35
N ILE A 54 3.70 7.92 21.81
CA ILE A 54 2.51 7.59 22.59
C ILE A 54 2.21 6.10 22.45
N GLN A 55 2.30 5.36 23.55
CA GLN A 55 2.22 3.89 23.56
C GLN A 55 0.98 3.39 24.30
N TYR A 56 -0.18 3.94 23.97
CA TYR A 56 -1.47 3.51 24.50
C TYR A 56 -2.55 3.66 23.43
N ASP A 57 -3.69 3.00 23.68
CA ASP A 57 -4.83 3.01 22.76
C ASP A 57 -5.53 4.38 22.77
N PRO A 58 -5.98 4.89 21.60
CA PRO A 58 -6.69 6.15 21.52
C PRO A 58 -8.03 6.10 22.27
N VAL A 59 -8.38 7.21 22.93
CA VAL A 59 -9.67 7.34 23.63
C VAL A 59 -10.78 7.66 22.62
N LEU A 60 -11.77 6.78 22.53
CA LEU A 60 -12.86 6.90 21.56
C LEU A 60 -14.17 7.39 22.19
N CYS A 61 -14.93 8.17 21.43
CA CYS A 61 -16.31 8.51 21.76
C CYS A 61 -17.15 7.23 21.90
N THR A 62 -17.92 7.15 22.99
CA THR A 62 -18.76 5.99 23.34
C THR A 62 -19.98 5.81 22.42
N ARG A 63 -20.34 6.84 21.65
CA ARG A 63 -21.44 6.73 20.68
C ARG A 63 -21.01 5.91 19.47
N ASN A 64 -21.67 4.76 19.27
CA ASN A 64 -21.34 3.76 18.24
C ASN A 64 -21.23 4.29 16.81
N ASN A 65 -22.10 5.22 16.41
CA ASN A 65 -22.06 5.80 15.06
C ASN A 65 -21.09 6.99 14.92
N CYS A 66 -20.46 7.44 16.02
CA CYS A 66 -19.48 8.51 16.00
C CYS A 66 -18.06 7.94 16.12
N ARG A 67 -17.72 7.30 17.24
CA ARG A 67 -16.39 6.70 17.50
C ARG A 67 -15.21 7.63 17.18
N ALA A 68 -15.41 8.96 17.23
CA ALA A 68 -14.33 9.93 17.04
C ALA A 68 -13.30 9.83 18.16
N ILE A 69 -12.05 10.13 17.85
CA ILE A 69 -10.94 10.11 18.81
C ILE A 69 -10.97 11.42 19.62
N LEU A 70 -10.65 11.34 20.91
CA LEU A 70 -10.41 12.48 21.78
C LEU A 70 -9.36 13.40 21.14
N ASN A 71 -9.65 14.69 21.06
CA ASN A 71 -8.82 15.66 20.36
C ASN A 71 -8.94 17.04 21.04
N PRO A 72 -8.07 18.02 20.72
CA PRO A 72 -8.02 19.30 21.43
C PRO A 72 -9.28 20.16 21.31
N LEU A 73 -10.19 19.85 20.38
CA LEU A 73 -11.46 20.56 20.20
C LEU A 73 -12.57 20.05 21.14
N CYS A 74 -12.33 18.96 21.88
CA CYS A 74 -13.28 18.41 22.84
C CYS A 74 -13.34 19.27 24.11
N GLN A 75 -14.55 19.57 24.59
CA GLN A 75 -14.71 20.24 25.88
C GLN A 75 -14.51 19.25 27.01
N VAL A 76 -13.74 19.63 28.03
CA VAL A 76 -13.38 18.75 29.15
C VAL A 76 -13.91 19.31 30.47
N ASP A 77 -14.57 18.45 31.24
CA ASP A 77 -14.94 18.70 32.63
C ASP A 77 -14.00 17.90 33.54
N TYR A 78 -12.97 18.57 34.06
CA TYR A 78 -11.97 17.96 34.95
C TYR A 78 -12.52 17.60 36.33
N ARG A 79 -13.66 18.18 36.74
CA ARG A 79 -14.28 17.89 38.04
C ARG A 79 -15.13 16.62 37.94
N ALA A 80 -15.96 16.52 36.90
CA ALA A 80 -16.78 15.35 36.64
C ALA A 80 -16.00 14.20 35.96
N LYS A 81 -14.78 14.46 35.50
CA LYS A 81 -13.95 13.52 34.72
C LYS A 81 -14.67 13.05 33.45
N LEU A 82 -15.25 14.01 32.73
CA LEU A 82 -15.99 13.80 31.49
C LEU A 82 -15.40 14.66 30.37
N TRP A 83 -15.62 14.24 29.12
CA TRP A 83 -15.37 15.05 27.94
C TRP A 83 -16.57 15.00 26.98
N VAL A 84 -16.76 16.08 26.22
CA VAL A 84 -17.84 16.23 25.24
C VAL A 84 -17.23 16.15 23.85
N CYS A 85 -17.64 15.15 23.08
CA CYS A 85 -17.18 14.97 21.71
C CYS A 85 -17.64 16.16 20.83
N ASN A 86 -16.69 16.82 20.16
CA ASN A 86 -16.95 17.98 19.30
C ASN A 86 -17.77 17.66 18.04
N PHE A 87 -17.84 16.39 17.61
CA PHE A 87 -18.63 16.00 16.44
C PHE A 87 -20.10 15.70 16.75
N CYS A 88 -20.37 15.05 17.90
CA CYS A 88 -21.69 14.47 18.18
C CYS A 88 -22.31 14.92 19.51
N PHE A 89 -21.57 15.73 20.28
CA PHE A 89 -21.93 16.24 21.61
C PHE A 89 -22.22 15.17 22.67
N GLN A 90 -21.79 13.92 22.42
CA GLN A 90 -21.86 12.86 23.42
C GLN A 90 -20.94 13.20 24.59
N ARG A 91 -21.48 13.11 25.81
CA ARG A 91 -20.68 13.11 27.04
C ARG A 91 -20.08 11.73 27.24
N ASN A 92 -18.77 11.67 27.42
CA ASN A 92 -17.99 10.45 27.53
C ASN A 92 -17.20 10.48 28.85
N PRO A 93 -17.18 9.38 29.62
CA PRO A 93 -16.26 9.26 30.73
C PRO A 93 -14.82 9.07 30.23
N PHE A 94 -13.85 9.55 31.02
CA PHE A 94 -12.46 9.19 30.81
C PHE A 94 -12.20 7.73 31.21
N PRO A 95 -11.25 7.03 30.55
CA PRO A 95 -10.81 5.71 30.97
C PRO A 95 -10.13 5.76 32.35
N PRO A 96 -10.07 4.64 33.10
CA PRO A 96 -9.48 4.61 34.45
C PRO A 96 -8.05 5.14 34.53
N GLN A 97 -7.26 4.95 33.47
CA GLN A 97 -5.89 5.47 33.37
C GLN A 97 -5.79 7.00 33.46
N TYR A 98 -6.87 7.73 33.18
CA TYR A 98 -6.95 9.19 33.25
C TYR A 98 -7.66 9.68 34.52
N ALA A 99 -7.80 8.85 35.55
CA ALA A 99 -8.44 9.22 36.81
C ALA A 99 -7.83 10.48 37.46
N ALA A 100 -6.52 10.69 37.27
CA ALA A 100 -5.77 11.82 37.83
C ALA A 100 -5.74 13.08 36.92
N ILE A 101 -6.46 13.11 35.80
CA ILE A 101 -6.43 14.23 34.85
C ILE A 101 -6.80 15.56 35.51
N SER A 102 -6.04 16.63 35.24
CA SER A 102 -6.32 17.99 35.71
C SER A 102 -5.97 19.02 34.63
N GLU A 103 -6.32 20.29 34.84
CA GLU A 103 -5.96 21.37 33.91
C GLU A 103 -4.45 21.51 33.72
N GLN A 104 -3.66 21.21 34.75
CA GLN A 104 -2.19 21.25 34.72
C GLN A 104 -1.58 19.95 34.18
N HIS A 105 -2.31 18.84 34.23
CA HIS A 105 -1.86 17.51 33.81
C HIS A 105 -2.83 16.95 32.76
N GLN A 106 -2.81 17.58 31.58
CA GLN A 106 -3.61 17.15 30.45
C GLN A 106 -2.87 16.04 29.67
N PRO A 107 -3.60 15.06 29.13
CA PRO A 107 -3.03 14.07 28.22
C PRO A 107 -2.65 14.76 26.89
N ALA A 108 -1.72 14.16 26.15
CA ALA A 108 -1.11 14.80 24.99
C ALA A 108 -2.13 15.14 23.89
N GLU A 109 -3.13 14.28 23.66
CA GLU A 109 -4.16 14.47 22.64
C GLU A 109 -5.13 15.64 22.91
N LEU A 110 -5.06 16.27 24.08
CA LEU A 110 -5.81 17.49 24.40
C LEU A 110 -4.98 18.76 24.23
N MET A 111 -3.66 18.65 24.04
CA MET A 111 -2.79 19.81 23.85
C MET A 111 -2.97 20.36 22.42
N PRO A 112 -3.21 21.67 22.22
CA PRO A 112 -3.41 22.25 20.88
C PRO A 112 -2.23 22.06 19.91
N MET A 113 -1.02 21.84 20.43
CA MET A 113 0.16 21.56 19.61
C MET A 113 0.17 20.15 19.00
N PHE A 114 -0.66 19.25 19.54
CA PHE A 114 -0.80 17.86 19.12
C PHE A 114 -2.18 17.59 18.49
N SER A 115 -2.67 18.54 17.68
CA SER A 115 -3.84 18.33 16.81
C SER A 115 -3.64 17.14 15.85
N THR A 116 -2.40 16.91 15.44
CA THR A 116 -1.95 15.70 14.76
C THR A 116 -1.05 14.92 15.70
N ILE A 117 -1.36 13.64 15.90
CA ILE A 117 -0.73 12.79 16.90
C ILE A 117 -0.73 11.32 16.45
N GLU A 118 0.30 10.56 16.83
CA GLU A 118 0.47 9.15 16.45
C GLU A 118 0.40 8.25 17.69
N TYR A 119 -0.41 7.19 17.63
CA TYR A 119 -0.55 6.20 18.68
C TYR A 119 0.11 4.88 18.28
N THR A 120 0.90 4.29 19.17
CA THR A 120 1.45 2.94 19.04
C THR A 120 0.61 1.96 19.84
N ILE A 121 -0.12 1.08 19.15
CA ILE A 121 -0.98 0.06 19.76
C ILE A 121 -0.14 -1.15 20.18
N THR A 122 0.15 -1.28 21.47
CA THR A 122 1.10 -2.30 21.99
C THR A 122 0.60 -3.74 21.91
N ARG A 123 -0.71 -3.95 21.79
CA ARG A 123 -1.32 -5.30 21.68
C ARG A 123 -1.52 -5.77 20.24
N ALA A 124 -1.25 -4.91 19.25
CA ALA A 124 -1.40 -5.29 17.85
C ALA A 124 -0.27 -6.24 17.44
N GLN A 125 -0.62 -7.39 16.87
CA GLN A 125 0.35 -8.28 16.25
C GLN A 125 0.69 -7.77 14.85
N CYS A 126 1.94 -7.36 14.65
CA CYS A 126 2.44 -6.95 13.33
C CYS A 126 3.17 -8.13 12.69
N LEU A 127 2.74 -8.51 11.49
CA LEU A 127 3.49 -9.44 10.64
C LEU A 127 4.69 -8.71 10.00
N PRO A 128 5.81 -9.41 9.72
CA PRO A 128 6.92 -8.81 9.01
C PRO A 128 6.51 -8.36 7.60
N PRO A 129 7.10 -7.27 7.07
CA PRO A 129 6.84 -6.84 5.70
C PRO A 129 7.36 -7.87 4.71
N ILE A 130 6.69 -7.95 3.56
CA ILE A 130 6.99 -8.93 2.51
C ILE A 130 7.46 -8.20 1.26
N TYR A 131 8.56 -8.67 0.66
CA TYR A 131 9.12 -8.13 -0.57
C TYR A 131 9.18 -9.24 -1.61
N LEU A 132 8.45 -9.09 -2.72
CA LEU A 132 8.41 -10.09 -3.79
C LEU A 132 9.05 -9.50 -5.04
N LEU A 133 10.25 -9.98 -5.38
CA LEU A 133 10.97 -9.58 -6.59
C LEU A 133 10.37 -10.31 -7.79
N VAL A 134 9.94 -9.57 -8.81
CA VAL A 134 9.40 -10.11 -10.07
C VAL A 134 10.25 -9.60 -11.22
N VAL A 135 11.19 -10.42 -11.69
CA VAL A 135 12.30 -10.01 -12.55
C VAL A 135 12.12 -10.53 -13.96
N ASP A 136 12.07 -9.62 -14.92
CA ASP A 136 12.18 -9.95 -16.34
C ASP A 136 13.58 -10.44 -16.69
N THR A 137 13.68 -11.49 -17.51
CA THR A 137 14.96 -11.99 -18.05
C THR A 137 15.07 -11.82 -19.56
N CYS A 138 14.09 -11.20 -20.23
CA CYS A 138 14.10 -10.90 -21.67
C CYS A 138 14.82 -9.59 -22.01
N MET A 139 16.00 -9.35 -21.44
CA MET A 139 16.85 -8.18 -21.71
C MET A 139 18.27 -8.60 -22.05
N ASP A 140 19.14 -7.65 -22.38
CA ASP A 140 20.54 -7.94 -22.69
C ASP A 140 21.36 -8.22 -21.41
N GLU A 141 22.51 -8.89 -21.55
CA GLU A 141 23.31 -9.34 -20.41
C GLU A 141 23.83 -8.18 -19.55
N GLU A 142 24.16 -7.05 -20.17
CA GLU A 142 24.61 -5.85 -19.46
C GLU A 142 23.48 -5.26 -18.60
N GLU A 143 22.27 -5.15 -19.16
CA GLU A 143 21.09 -4.67 -18.44
C GLU A 143 20.72 -5.61 -17.29
N LEU A 144 20.71 -6.92 -17.55
CA LEU A 144 20.43 -7.93 -16.52
C LEU A 144 21.52 -7.93 -15.44
N GLY A 145 22.78 -7.78 -15.81
CA GLY A 145 23.91 -7.66 -14.88
C GLY A 145 23.75 -6.47 -13.95
N ALA A 146 23.48 -5.28 -14.49
CA ALA A 146 23.26 -4.08 -13.69
C ALA A 146 22.02 -4.18 -12.78
N LEU A 147 20.96 -4.84 -13.25
CA LEU A 147 19.78 -5.11 -12.44
C LEU A 147 20.12 -6.05 -11.28
N LYS A 148 20.84 -7.15 -11.53
CA LYS A 148 21.30 -8.07 -10.49
C LYS A 148 22.09 -7.37 -9.38
N ASP A 149 23.05 -6.51 -9.75
CA ASP A 149 23.84 -5.74 -8.78
C ASP A 149 22.94 -4.85 -7.90
N SER A 150 21.95 -4.21 -8.53
CA SER A 150 20.99 -3.35 -7.83
C SER A 150 20.09 -4.15 -6.87
N LEU A 151 19.65 -5.35 -7.29
CA LEU A 151 18.86 -6.25 -6.47
C LEU A 151 19.66 -6.78 -5.28
N GLN A 152 20.88 -7.27 -5.50
CA GLN A 152 21.77 -7.74 -4.44
C GLN A 152 22.06 -6.63 -3.41
N MET A 153 22.34 -5.41 -3.88
CA MET A 153 22.52 -4.26 -2.99
C MET A 153 21.26 -4.01 -2.15
N SER A 154 20.06 -4.07 -2.76
CA SER A 154 18.80 -3.85 -2.03
C SER A 154 18.55 -4.87 -0.92
N LEU A 155 19.02 -6.12 -1.07
CA LEU A 155 18.89 -7.15 -0.03
C LEU A 155 19.54 -6.71 1.29
N SER A 156 20.67 -6.01 1.22
CA SER A 156 21.39 -5.50 2.40
C SER A 156 20.66 -4.37 3.11
N LEU A 157 19.72 -3.70 2.42
CA LEU A 157 18.95 -2.57 2.96
C LEU A 157 17.65 -3.02 3.64
N LEU A 158 17.21 -4.25 3.41
CA LEU A 158 15.96 -4.77 3.95
C LEU A 158 16.11 -5.22 5.42
N PRO A 159 15.02 -5.17 6.23
CA PRO A 159 15.04 -5.67 7.60
C PRO A 159 15.33 -7.19 7.65
N PRO A 160 16.16 -7.70 8.58
CA PRO A 160 16.53 -9.12 8.64
C PRO A 160 15.34 -10.09 8.85
N ASN A 161 14.26 -9.60 9.44
CA ASN A 161 13.02 -10.36 9.68
C ASN A 161 11.98 -10.22 8.55
N ALA A 162 12.22 -9.35 7.57
CA ALA A 162 11.34 -9.22 6.41
C ALA A 162 11.31 -10.53 5.61
N LEU A 163 10.16 -10.85 5.05
CA LEU A 163 10.03 -12.00 4.16
C LEU A 163 10.37 -11.58 2.73
N ILE A 164 11.11 -12.43 2.02
CA ILE A 164 11.46 -12.20 0.63
C ILE A 164 11.09 -13.40 -0.24
N GLY A 165 10.68 -13.11 -1.47
CA GLY A 165 10.46 -14.11 -2.52
C GLY A 165 11.00 -13.63 -3.85
N LEU A 166 11.20 -14.59 -4.77
CA LEU A 166 11.65 -14.31 -6.13
C LEU A 166 10.80 -15.04 -7.16
N ILE A 167 10.37 -14.29 -8.16
CA ILE A 167 9.76 -14.77 -9.40
C ILE A 167 10.59 -14.23 -10.55
N THR A 168 11.02 -15.09 -11.45
CA THR A 168 11.65 -14.67 -12.70
C THR A 168 10.76 -15.02 -13.87
N PHE A 169 10.79 -14.22 -14.94
CA PHE A 169 9.96 -14.50 -16.09
C PHE A 169 10.57 -14.04 -17.40
N GLY A 170 10.20 -14.76 -18.45
CA GLY A 170 10.41 -14.39 -19.85
C GLY A 170 9.23 -14.93 -20.66
N LYS A 171 9.49 -15.94 -21.49
CA LYS A 171 8.42 -16.71 -22.13
C LYS A 171 7.60 -17.52 -21.12
N MET A 172 8.26 -18.01 -20.08
CA MET A 172 7.67 -18.78 -18.98
C MET A 172 7.81 -17.99 -17.68
N VAL A 173 6.97 -18.29 -16.69
CA VAL A 173 7.06 -17.68 -15.35
C VAL A 173 7.59 -18.73 -14.38
N GLN A 174 8.62 -18.40 -13.62
CA GLN A 174 9.26 -19.30 -12.66
C GLN A 174 9.10 -18.74 -11.24
N VAL A 175 8.48 -19.52 -10.36
CA VAL A 175 8.38 -19.19 -8.92
C VAL A 175 9.45 -19.98 -8.18
N HIS A 176 10.41 -19.29 -7.57
CA HIS A 176 11.57 -19.91 -6.93
C HIS A 176 11.26 -20.35 -5.51
N GLU A 177 11.68 -21.55 -5.16
CA GLU A 177 11.64 -22.06 -3.78
C GLU A 177 12.91 -21.62 -3.07
N LEU A 178 12.76 -20.94 -1.93
CA LEU A 178 13.86 -20.41 -1.13
C LEU A 178 14.08 -21.28 0.11
N GLY A 179 15.34 -21.51 0.46
CA GLY A 179 15.73 -22.34 1.61
C GLY A 179 15.84 -23.84 1.30
N THR A 180 15.99 -24.22 0.02
CA THR A 180 16.38 -25.59 -0.36
C THR A 180 17.89 -25.74 -0.32
N GLU A 181 18.40 -26.63 0.53
CA GLU A 181 19.83 -26.96 0.59
C GLU A 181 20.23 -27.86 -0.60
N GLY A 182 21.36 -27.54 -1.24
CA GLY A 182 22.00 -28.38 -2.27
C GLY A 182 21.35 -28.38 -3.66
N CYS A 183 20.16 -27.82 -3.85
CA CYS A 183 19.57 -27.61 -5.19
C CYS A 183 18.60 -26.43 -5.21
N SER A 184 18.66 -25.61 -6.27
CA SER A 184 17.67 -24.57 -6.53
C SER A 184 16.47 -25.17 -7.26
N LYS A 185 15.26 -25.02 -6.70
CA LYS A 185 14.01 -25.51 -7.29
C LYS A 185 13.13 -24.34 -7.70
N SER A 186 12.49 -24.45 -8.86
CA SER A 186 11.49 -23.48 -9.30
C SER A 186 10.29 -24.18 -9.95
N TYR A 187 9.12 -23.56 -9.81
CA TYR A 187 7.87 -24.01 -10.42
C TYR A 187 7.62 -23.20 -11.67
N VAL A 188 7.49 -23.88 -12.81
CA VAL A 188 7.40 -23.24 -14.13
C VAL A 188 5.95 -23.23 -14.61
N PHE A 189 5.43 -22.04 -14.86
CA PHE A 189 4.10 -21.80 -15.39
C PHE A 189 4.17 -21.27 -16.83
N ARG A 190 3.16 -21.63 -17.63
CA ARG A 190 3.03 -21.11 -18.99
C ARG A 190 2.59 -19.65 -18.95
N GLY A 191 3.38 -18.76 -19.56
CA GLY A 191 3.06 -17.33 -19.64
C GLY A 191 1.86 -16.98 -20.52
N THR A 192 1.30 -17.94 -21.26
CA THR A 192 0.12 -17.75 -22.12
C THR A 192 -1.22 -17.91 -21.41
N LYS A 193 -1.23 -18.34 -20.14
CA LYS A 193 -2.45 -18.59 -19.36
C LYS A 193 -2.49 -17.71 -18.13
N ASP A 194 -3.67 -17.21 -17.80
CA ASP A 194 -3.93 -16.58 -16.52
C ASP A 194 -4.28 -17.65 -15.48
N LEU A 195 -3.87 -17.44 -14.23
CA LEU A 195 -4.10 -18.37 -13.13
C LEU A 195 -4.74 -17.65 -11.95
N THR A 196 -5.76 -18.26 -11.38
CA THR A 196 -6.40 -17.77 -10.15
C THR A 196 -5.55 -18.10 -8.92
N ALA A 197 -5.73 -17.34 -7.83
CA ALA A 197 -5.03 -17.60 -6.56
C ALA A 197 -5.25 -19.04 -6.07
N LYS A 198 -6.47 -19.58 -6.20
CA LYS A 198 -6.77 -20.96 -5.83
C LYS A 198 -6.00 -21.99 -6.66
N GLN A 199 -5.90 -21.79 -7.98
CA GLN A 199 -5.13 -22.68 -8.84
C GLN A 199 -3.63 -22.64 -8.50
N ILE A 200 -3.09 -21.44 -8.22
CA ILE A 200 -1.70 -21.27 -7.78
C ILE A 200 -1.48 -22.00 -6.46
N GLN A 201 -2.38 -21.83 -5.48
CA GLN A 201 -2.33 -22.52 -4.20
C GLN A 201 -2.30 -24.04 -4.37
N GLU A 202 -3.17 -24.59 -5.22
CA GLU A 202 -3.26 -26.03 -5.48
C GLU A 202 -2.01 -26.58 -6.17
N MET A 203 -1.49 -25.88 -7.19
CA MET A 203 -0.31 -26.27 -7.96
C MET A 203 0.99 -26.16 -7.16
N LEU A 204 1.12 -25.13 -6.31
CA LEU A 204 2.27 -24.94 -5.43
C LEU A 204 2.16 -25.76 -4.12
N GLY A 205 1.02 -26.41 -3.89
CA GLY A 205 0.78 -27.19 -2.66
C GLY A 205 0.79 -26.33 -1.39
N ILE A 206 0.38 -25.08 -1.50
CA ILE A 206 0.32 -24.13 -0.38
C ILE A 206 -0.91 -24.45 0.49
N GLY A 207 -0.71 -24.57 1.79
CA GLY A 207 -1.79 -24.91 2.74
C GLY A 207 -2.13 -26.41 2.86
N LYS A 208 -1.41 -27.30 2.16
CA LYS A 208 -1.59 -28.77 2.25
C LYS A 208 -0.75 -29.46 3.34
N VAL A 209 -0.01 -28.70 4.16
CA VAL A 209 0.61 -29.29 5.36
C VAL A 209 -0.49 -29.44 6.40
N ALA A 210 -0.95 -30.68 6.57
CA ALA A 210 -1.87 -31.07 7.62
C ALA A 210 -1.32 -30.56 8.96
N VAL A 211 -2.04 -29.64 9.58
CA VAL A 211 -1.99 -29.46 11.03
C VAL A 211 -2.32 -30.84 11.57
N GLY A 212 -1.34 -31.53 12.16
CA GLY A 212 -1.58 -32.80 12.83
C GLY A 212 -2.75 -32.59 13.76
N HIS A 213 -3.85 -33.30 13.50
CA HIS A 213 -4.96 -33.37 14.44
C HIS A 213 -4.38 -33.64 15.83
N PRO A 214 -4.79 -32.91 16.88
CA PRO A 214 -4.46 -33.32 18.22
C PRO A 214 -5.16 -34.67 18.45
N GLN A 215 -4.43 -35.77 18.27
CA GLN A 215 -4.76 -37.02 18.92
C GLN A 215 -4.74 -36.71 20.42
N GLN A 216 -5.92 -36.76 21.05
CA GLN A 216 -6.08 -36.64 22.49
C GLN A 216 -5.09 -37.59 23.18
N PRO A 217 -4.14 -37.08 23.99
CA PRO A 217 -3.36 -37.93 24.86
C PRO A 217 -4.23 -38.30 26.05
N GLN A 218 -4.52 -39.58 26.18
CA GLN A 218 -5.09 -40.20 27.37
C GLN A 218 -4.18 -39.87 28.58
N GLN A 219 -4.71 -39.15 29.57
CA GLN A 219 -3.96 -38.68 30.74
C GLN A 219 -3.47 -39.83 31.61
N GLN A 220 -2.15 -39.90 31.85
CA GLN A 220 -1.56 -40.52 33.03
C GLN A 220 -1.08 -39.42 34.00
N PRO A 221 -1.41 -39.48 35.30
CA PRO A 221 -0.97 -38.47 36.26
C PRO A 221 0.44 -38.79 36.78
N GLY A 222 1.37 -37.82 36.70
CA GLY A 222 2.57 -37.86 37.55
C GLY A 222 3.91 -37.30 37.06
N GLN A 223 4.01 -36.30 36.17
CA GLN A 223 5.32 -35.66 35.89
C GLN A 223 5.29 -34.12 35.81
N PRO A 224 6.39 -33.42 36.21
CA PRO A 224 6.46 -31.97 36.23
C PRO A 224 6.53 -31.36 34.81
N MET A 225 5.69 -30.35 34.59
CA MET A 225 5.58 -29.57 33.35
C MET A 225 6.85 -28.74 33.09
N ARG A 226 7.48 -28.90 31.93
CA ARG A 226 8.45 -27.93 31.39
C ARG A 226 7.71 -26.78 30.70
N PRO A 227 8.18 -25.52 30.77
CA PRO A 227 7.57 -24.41 30.04
C PRO A 227 7.74 -24.64 28.53
N GLN A 228 6.63 -24.87 27.82
CA GLN A 228 6.60 -24.83 26.35
C GLN A 228 6.77 -23.37 25.92
N GLN A 229 7.84 -23.10 25.16
CA GLN A 229 7.95 -21.85 24.41
C GLN A 229 6.75 -21.74 23.45
N PRO A 230 6.16 -20.54 23.29
CA PRO A 230 5.13 -20.33 22.28
C PRO A 230 5.76 -20.48 20.89
N GLN A 231 5.62 -21.65 20.28
CA GLN A 231 5.93 -21.84 18.87
C GLN A 231 4.93 -21.02 18.06
N THR A 232 5.41 -19.93 17.46
CA THR A 232 4.69 -19.18 16.46
C THR A 232 4.33 -20.11 15.30
N PRO A 233 3.06 -20.19 14.87
CA PRO A 233 2.68 -21.05 13.76
C PRO A 233 3.37 -20.55 12.50
N ILE A 234 4.30 -21.34 11.95
CA ILE A 234 4.96 -21.05 10.67
C ILE A 234 3.88 -21.13 9.59
N PRO A 235 3.54 -20.03 8.89
CA PRO A 235 2.51 -20.07 7.87
C PRO A 235 2.90 -20.98 6.70
N PRO A 236 1.93 -21.66 6.06
CA PRO A 236 2.14 -22.74 5.09
C PRO A 236 2.76 -22.34 3.74
N ALA A 237 3.31 -21.13 3.62
CA ALA A 237 3.98 -20.55 2.46
C ALA A 237 5.49 -20.38 2.62
N SER A 238 6.05 -20.83 3.75
CA SER A 238 7.46 -20.62 4.12
C SER A 238 8.44 -20.94 3.00
N ARG A 239 8.15 -21.95 2.17
CA ARG A 239 9.04 -22.37 1.08
C ARG A 239 9.29 -21.32 -0.01
N PHE A 240 8.35 -20.41 -0.27
CA PHE A 240 8.50 -19.39 -1.32
C PHE A 240 8.82 -18.00 -0.76
N LEU A 241 8.52 -17.79 0.52
CA LEU A 241 8.67 -16.52 1.22
C LEU A 241 9.44 -16.79 2.52
N GLN A 242 10.74 -16.51 2.52
CA GLN A 242 11.64 -16.79 3.65
C GLN A 242 12.11 -15.49 4.31
N PRO A 243 12.38 -15.49 5.62
CA PRO A 243 13.07 -14.38 6.27
C PRO A 243 14.44 -14.14 5.64
N ILE A 244 14.78 -12.89 5.35
CA ILE A 244 16.07 -12.51 4.74
C ILE A 244 17.25 -13.08 5.52
N SER A 245 17.23 -12.98 6.85
CA SER A 245 18.27 -13.54 7.73
C SER A 245 18.54 -15.04 7.58
N LYS A 246 17.66 -15.79 6.90
CA LYS A 246 17.82 -17.23 6.67
C LYS A 246 18.22 -17.58 5.23
N CYS A 247 18.00 -16.69 4.27
CA CYS A 247 18.17 -16.99 2.85
C CYS A 247 18.99 -15.96 2.08
N ASP A 248 19.58 -14.97 2.75
CA ASP A 248 20.36 -13.87 2.16
C ASP A 248 21.48 -14.37 1.23
N MET A 249 22.31 -15.31 1.68
CA MET A 249 23.40 -15.87 0.88
C MET A 249 22.84 -16.63 -0.33
N SER A 250 21.91 -17.56 -0.09
CA SER A 250 21.30 -18.37 -1.16
C SER A 250 20.58 -17.52 -2.21
N LEU A 251 19.94 -16.43 -1.80
CA LEU A 251 19.24 -15.52 -2.70
C LEU A 251 20.22 -14.63 -3.45
N THR A 252 21.30 -14.20 -2.81
CA THR A 252 22.38 -13.42 -3.46
C THR A 252 23.02 -14.25 -4.57
N ASP A 253 23.36 -15.51 -4.29
CA ASP A 253 23.91 -16.45 -5.26
C ASP A 253 22.92 -16.69 -6.41
N LEU A 254 21.65 -16.98 -6.09
CA LEU A 254 20.61 -17.22 -7.09
C LEU A 254 20.40 -16.00 -7.99
N ILE A 255 20.38 -14.78 -7.44
CA ILE A 255 20.32 -13.54 -8.23
C ILE A 255 21.59 -13.39 -9.09
N GLY A 256 22.77 -13.69 -8.55
CA GLY A 256 24.03 -13.67 -9.27
C GLY A 256 24.07 -14.63 -10.45
N GLU A 257 23.42 -15.79 -10.33
CA GLU A 257 23.32 -16.83 -11.35
C GLU A 257 22.20 -16.60 -12.38
N LEU A 258 21.38 -15.55 -12.24
CA LEU A 258 20.33 -15.26 -13.21
C LEU A 258 20.92 -15.01 -14.61
N GLN A 259 20.33 -15.70 -15.59
CA GLN A 259 20.67 -15.61 -17.00
C GLN A 259 19.47 -15.09 -17.80
N ARG A 260 19.75 -14.72 -19.06
CA ARG A 260 18.72 -14.32 -20.02
C ARG A 260 17.70 -15.44 -20.23
N ASP A 261 16.49 -15.06 -20.65
CA ASP A 261 15.49 -16.03 -21.08
C ASP A 261 16.09 -16.96 -22.16
N PRO A 262 16.09 -18.29 -21.96
CA PRO A 262 16.85 -19.21 -22.80
C PRO A 262 16.24 -19.40 -24.20
N TRP A 263 15.09 -18.79 -24.48
CA TRP A 263 14.38 -18.96 -25.74
C TRP A 263 14.96 -18.05 -26.82
N PRO A 264 15.37 -18.59 -27.98
CA PRO A 264 15.94 -17.78 -29.05
C PRO A 264 14.89 -16.83 -29.62
N VAL A 265 15.33 -15.61 -29.95
CA VAL A 265 14.49 -14.59 -30.58
C VAL A 265 14.77 -14.59 -32.08
N GLY A 266 13.73 -14.84 -32.89
CA GLY A 266 13.86 -14.84 -34.35
C GLY A 266 14.22 -13.46 -34.90
N GLN A 267 14.80 -13.43 -36.11
CA GLN A 267 15.12 -12.17 -36.77
C GLN A 267 13.84 -11.34 -37.01
N GLY A 268 13.90 -10.04 -36.70
CA GLY A 268 12.73 -9.16 -36.82
C GLY A 268 11.65 -9.41 -35.75
N LYS A 269 11.96 -10.17 -34.70
CA LYS A 269 11.04 -10.45 -33.60
C LYS A 269 11.49 -9.83 -32.28
N ARG A 270 10.53 -9.56 -31.39
CA ARG A 270 10.74 -9.24 -29.97
C ARG A 270 10.80 -10.54 -29.16
N PRO A 271 11.47 -10.54 -28.00
CA PRO A 271 11.36 -11.63 -27.03
C PRO A 271 9.90 -11.87 -26.64
N LEU A 272 9.53 -13.11 -26.36
CA LEU A 272 8.22 -13.46 -25.81
C LEU A 272 8.21 -13.18 -24.31
N ARG A 273 7.48 -12.16 -23.89
CA ARG A 273 7.48 -11.64 -22.53
C ARG A 273 6.09 -11.72 -21.94
N SER A 274 5.97 -12.44 -20.83
CA SER A 274 4.70 -12.78 -20.19
C SER A 274 4.45 -11.97 -18.91
N THR A 275 4.62 -10.65 -18.99
CA THR A 275 4.49 -9.70 -17.87
C THR A 275 3.17 -9.87 -17.12
N GLY A 276 2.04 -9.88 -17.82
CA GLY A 276 0.73 -9.93 -17.16
C GLY A 276 0.47 -11.26 -16.44
N ALA A 277 1.00 -12.38 -16.95
CA ALA A 277 0.94 -13.67 -16.26
C ALA A 277 1.86 -13.71 -15.03
N ALA A 278 3.07 -13.17 -15.13
CA ALA A 278 4.02 -13.08 -14.02
C ALA A 278 3.45 -12.27 -12.85
N LEU A 279 2.88 -11.11 -13.14
CA LEU A 279 2.24 -10.27 -12.12
C LEU A 279 1.00 -10.94 -11.52
N SER A 280 0.18 -11.62 -12.32
CA SER A 280 -1.00 -12.36 -11.82
C SER A 280 -0.60 -13.48 -10.85
N ILE A 281 0.49 -14.20 -11.17
CA ILE A 281 1.04 -15.25 -10.29
C ILE A 281 1.62 -14.65 -9.02
N ALA A 282 2.36 -13.54 -9.10
CA ALA A 282 2.90 -12.86 -7.93
C ALA A 282 1.80 -12.41 -6.95
N ILE A 283 0.76 -11.76 -7.47
CA ILE A 283 -0.40 -11.34 -6.67
C ILE A 283 -1.15 -12.55 -6.12
N GLY A 284 -1.38 -13.59 -6.95
CA GLY A 284 -2.05 -14.81 -6.51
C GLY A 284 -1.30 -15.57 -5.42
N LEU A 285 0.04 -15.59 -5.47
CA LEU A 285 0.90 -16.15 -4.43
C LEU A 285 0.70 -15.41 -3.10
N LEU A 286 0.77 -14.08 -3.08
CA LEU A 286 0.55 -13.30 -1.86
C LEU A 286 -0.91 -13.39 -1.36
N GLU A 287 -1.88 -13.41 -2.27
CA GLU A 287 -3.31 -13.52 -1.97
C GLU A 287 -3.66 -14.80 -1.21
N CYS A 288 -3.06 -15.95 -1.58
CA CYS A 288 -3.32 -17.22 -0.91
C CYS A 288 -2.43 -17.49 0.32
N THR A 289 -1.48 -16.60 0.63
CA THR A 289 -0.48 -16.83 1.70
C THR A 289 -0.50 -15.76 2.80
N TYR A 290 -0.60 -14.49 2.42
CA TYR A 290 -0.49 -13.33 3.30
C TYR A 290 -1.50 -12.24 2.92
N ALA A 291 -2.78 -12.59 2.84
CA ALA A 291 -3.85 -11.62 2.64
C ALA A 291 -3.91 -10.60 3.81
N ASN A 292 -4.25 -9.34 3.50
CA ASN A 292 -4.37 -8.23 4.46
C ASN A 292 -3.09 -7.98 5.28
N THR A 293 -1.93 -8.25 4.68
CA THR A 293 -0.61 -8.04 5.27
C THR A 293 0.20 -7.11 4.38
N GLY A 294 1.09 -6.29 4.96
CA GLY A 294 1.95 -5.41 4.20
C GLY A 294 2.92 -6.17 3.29
N ALA A 295 2.68 -6.11 1.99
CA ALA A 295 3.53 -6.75 0.99
C ALA A 295 3.78 -5.82 -0.20
N ARG A 296 4.99 -5.87 -0.77
CA ARG A 296 5.44 -5.07 -1.91
C ARG A 296 5.93 -5.99 -3.02
N VAL A 297 5.17 -6.04 -4.11
CA VAL A 297 5.56 -6.70 -5.36
C VAL A 297 6.39 -5.71 -6.17
N MET A 298 7.66 -6.02 -6.40
CA MET A 298 8.58 -5.16 -7.15
C MET A 298 8.83 -5.77 -8.52
N MET A 299 8.22 -5.18 -9.54
CA MET A 299 8.29 -5.69 -10.90
C MET A 299 9.33 -4.94 -11.73
N PHE A 300 10.31 -5.66 -12.28
CA PHE A 300 11.39 -5.10 -13.09
C PHE A 300 11.21 -5.51 -14.56
N LEU A 301 11.11 -4.52 -15.45
CA LEU A 301 10.74 -4.71 -16.86
C LEU A 301 11.78 -4.11 -17.80
N GLY A 302 12.36 -4.96 -18.66
CA GLY A 302 13.21 -4.56 -19.79
C GLY A 302 12.49 -4.33 -21.13
N GLY A 303 11.17 -4.10 -21.16
CA GLY A 303 10.38 -4.11 -22.41
C GLY A 303 8.89 -4.47 -22.25
N PRO A 304 8.10 -4.41 -23.33
CA PRO A 304 6.65 -4.58 -23.30
C PRO A 304 6.19 -6.04 -23.22
N CYS A 305 5.05 -6.27 -22.58
CA CYS A 305 4.38 -7.58 -22.58
C CYS A 305 4.01 -7.98 -24.00
N SER A 306 4.66 -9.01 -24.55
CA SER A 306 4.48 -9.45 -25.94
C SER A 306 3.72 -10.76 -26.09
N GLN A 307 3.36 -11.41 -24.98
CA GLN A 307 2.60 -12.65 -24.95
C GLN A 307 1.67 -12.71 -23.72
N GLY A 308 0.55 -13.43 -23.87
CA GLY A 308 -0.31 -13.80 -22.75
C GLY A 308 -1.31 -12.72 -22.33
N PRO A 309 -1.97 -12.91 -21.17
CA PRO A 309 -2.81 -11.89 -20.56
C PRO A 309 -2.02 -10.59 -20.32
N GLY A 310 -2.63 -9.44 -20.56
CA GLY A 310 -1.94 -8.15 -20.40
C GLY A 310 -0.99 -7.79 -21.56
N GLN A 311 -1.08 -8.46 -22.71
CA GLN A 311 -0.30 -8.14 -23.91
C GLN A 311 -0.48 -6.66 -24.32
N VAL A 312 0.63 -6.02 -24.69
CA VAL A 312 0.72 -4.59 -25.09
C VAL A 312 1.00 -4.45 -26.58
N VAL A 313 1.83 -5.35 -27.11
CA VAL A 313 2.22 -5.44 -28.53
C VAL A 313 2.46 -6.90 -28.88
N ASN A 314 2.52 -7.26 -30.16
CA ASN A 314 2.97 -8.60 -30.54
C ASN A 314 4.51 -8.67 -30.69
N ASP A 315 4.97 -9.86 -31.03
CA ASP A 315 6.38 -10.18 -31.23
C ASP A 315 6.95 -9.63 -32.54
N ASP A 316 6.17 -9.09 -33.48
CA ASP A 316 6.69 -8.63 -34.78
C ASP A 316 7.21 -7.18 -34.72
N LEU A 317 8.52 -6.97 -34.91
CA LEU A 317 9.14 -5.63 -34.86
C LEU A 317 8.61 -4.68 -35.93
N LYS A 318 8.03 -5.19 -37.03
CA LYS A 318 7.37 -4.35 -38.05
C LYS A 318 6.16 -3.62 -37.50
N GLN A 319 5.52 -4.16 -36.46
CA GLN A 319 4.42 -3.50 -35.79
C GLN A 319 4.97 -2.66 -34.64
N PRO A 320 4.84 -1.32 -34.70
CA PRO A 320 5.30 -0.45 -33.64
C PRO A 320 4.42 -0.60 -32.39
N ILE A 321 4.96 -0.20 -31.24
CA ILE A 321 4.17 -0.05 -30.03
C ILE A 321 3.24 1.15 -30.22
N ARG A 322 1.99 1.04 -29.75
CA ARG A 322 0.98 2.09 -29.92
C ARG A 322 1.47 3.46 -29.45
N SER A 323 1.13 4.49 -30.23
CA SER A 323 1.35 5.92 -29.92
C SER A 323 0.05 6.60 -29.45
N HIS A 324 0.13 7.85 -28.98
CA HIS A 324 -1.05 8.66 -28.69
C HIS A 324 -1.95 8.88 -29.93
N HIS A 325 -1.35 8.96 -31.12
CA HIS A 325 -2.10 9.07 -32.37
C HIS A 325 -2.88 7.80 -32.70
N ASP A 326 -2.27 6.63 -32.48
CA ASP A 326 -2.95 5.35 -32.65
C ASP A 326 -4.12 5.21 -31.68
N ILE A 327 -3.94 5.63 -30.43
CA ILE A 327 -5.01 5.62 -29.42
C ILE A 327 -6.16 6.53 -29.85
N HIS A 328 -5.85 7.75 -30.29
CA HIS A 328 -6.86 8.71 -30.75
C HIS A 328 -7.64 8.20 -31.97
N LYS A 329 -6.99 7.45 -32.86
CA LYS A 329 -7.62 6.82 -34.04
C LYS A 329 -8.23 5.44 -33.77
N ASP A 330 -8.29 5.00 -32.52
CA ASP A 330 -8.73 3.66 -32.09
C ASP A 330 -7.97 2.49 -32.78
N ASN A 331 -6.71 2.73 -33.15
CA ASN A 331 -5.79 1.78 -33.78
C ASN A 331 -4.86 1.08 -32.76
N ALA A 332 -5.25 1.03 -31.48
CA ALA A 332 -4.48 0.42 -30.40
C ALA A 332 -5.07 -0.95 -30.01
N LYS A 333 -4.87 -1.96 -30.86
CA LYS A 333 -5.52 -3.30 -30.78
C LYS A 333 -5.47 -3.96 -29.40
N TYR A 334 -4.35 -3.87 -28.68
CA TYR A 334 -4.15 -4.60 -27.42
C TYR A 334 -4.55 -3.80 -26.18
N MET A 335 -4.60 -2.47 -26.28
CA MET A 335 -4.68 -1.56 -25.12
C MET A 335 -5.89 -1.84 -24.23
N LYS A 336 -7.11 -1.88 -24.77
CA LYS A 336 -8.34 -2.05 -23.97
C LYS A 336 -8.34 -3.39 -23.18
N LYS A 337 -7.84 -4.46 -23.80
CA LYS A 337 -7.73 -5.78 -23.14
C LYS A 337 -6.60 -5.79 -22.10
N GLY A 338 -5.47 -5.13 -22.40
CA GLY A 338 -4.36 -4.97 -21.48
C GLY A 338 -4.75 -4.20 -20.21
N ILE A 339 -5.36 -3.01 -20.38
CA ILE A 339 -5.87 -2.18 -19.27
C ILE A 339 -6.79 -2.99 -18.37
N LYS A 340 -7.80 -3.68 -18.93
CA LYS A 340 -8.75 -4.48 -18.15
C LYS A 340 -8.06 -5.57 -17.33
N HIS A 341 -7.02 -6.21 -17.87
CA HIS A 341 -6.25 -7.23 -17.17
C HIS A 341 -5.54 -6.64 -15.95
N TYR A 342 -4.76 -5.57 -16.13
CA TYR A 342 -4.00 -4.96 -15.05
C TYR A 342 -4.86 -4.22 -14.03
N GLU A 343 -6.01 -3.65 -14.43
CA GLU A 343 -7.00 -3.10 -13.50
C GLU A 343 -7.58 -4.18 -12.57
N ALA A 344 -7.87 -5.37 -13.10
CA ALA A 344 -8.33 -6.49 -12.28
C ALA A 344 -7.24 -6.94 -11.30
N LEU A 345 -5.98 -6.98 -11.73
CA LEU A 345 -4.84 -7.28 -10.86
C LEU A 345 -4.63 -6.20 -9.79
N ALA A 346 -4.72 -4.92 -10.17
CA ALA A 346 -4.61 -3.79 -9.26
C ALA A 346 -5.65 -3.87 -8.13
N MET A 347 -6.91 -4.14 -8.46
CA MET A 347 -7.97 -4.28 -7.46
C MET A 347 -7.78 -5.49 -6.57
N ARG A 348 -7.30 -6.62 -7.11
CA ARG A 348 -6.97 -7.81 -6.30
C ARG A 348 -5.84 -7.53 -5.30
N ALA A 349 -4.75 -6.92 -5.75
CA ALA A 349 -3.65 -6.52 -4.88
C ALA A 349 -4.12 -5.52 -3.81
N ALA A 350 -4.86 -4.48 -4.24
CA ALA A 350 -5.32 -3.43 -3.35
C ALA A 350 -6.27 -3.94 -2.26
N THR A 351 -7.21 -4.81 -2.63
CA THR A 351 -8.15 -5.44 -1.69
C THR A 351 -7.40 -6.21 -0.60
N ASN A 352 -6.33 -6.92 -0.97
CA ASN A 352 -5.50 -7.69 -0.05
C ASN A 352 -4.42 -6.87 0.68
N GLY A 353 -4.34 -5.55 0.47
CA GLY A 353 -3.36 -4.69 1.15
C GLY A 353 -1.93 -4.82 0.61
N HIS A 354 -1.77 -5.31 -0.63
CA HIS A 354 -0.47 -5.46 -1.29
C HIS A 354 -0.22 -4.29 -2.23
N CYS A 355 1.02 -3.80 -2.30
CA CYS A 355 1.43 -2.79 -3.28
C CYS A 355 2.23 -3.39 -4.44
N VAL A 356 2.12 -2.74 -5.61
CA VAL A 356 2.81 -3.13 -6.84
C VAL A 356 3.66 -1.96 -7.33
N ASP A 357 4.98 -2.13 -7.26
CA ASP A 357 5.94 -1.24 -7.88
C ASP A 357 6.28 -1.73 -9.30
N ILE A 358 6.47 -0.80 -10.23
CA ILE A 358 6.92 -1.08 -11.59
C ILE A 358 8.17 -0.26 -11.88
N TYR A 359 9.29 -0.96 -12.05
CA TYR A 359 10.58 -0.44 -12.46
C TYR A 359 10.82 -0.80 -13.93
N SER A 360 10.60 0.17 -14.81
CA SER A 360 10.62 0.01 -16.25
C SER A 360 11.85 0.67 -16.86
N CYS A 361 12.81 -0.12 -17.32
CA CYS A 361 14.00 0.37 -18.01
C CYS A 361 14.13 -0.25 -19.40
N ALA A 362 13.86 0.52 -20.45
CA ALA A 362 13.98 0.10 -21.83
C ALA A 362 14.06 1.32 -22.77
N LEU A 363 14.70 1.16 -23.93
CA LEU A 363 14.78 2.20 -24.95
C LEU A 363 13.44 2.49 -25.66
N ASP A 364 12.50 1.53 -25.61
CA ASP A 364 11.15 1.67 -26.16
C ASP A 364 10.10 1.49 -25.04
N GLN A 365 8.85 1.77 -25.33
CA GLN A 365 7.76 1.71 -24.35
C GLN A 365 7.57 0.30 -23.76
N THR A 366 7.32 0.22 -22.45
CA THR A 366 7.11 -1.07 -21.74
C THR A 366 5.65 -1.40 -21.45
N GLY A 367 4.72 -0.49 -21.77
CA GLY A 367 3.29 -0.67 -21.50
C GLY A 367 2.79 -0.11 -20.16
N LEU A 368 3.48 0.91 -19.61
CA LEU A 368 3.03 1.56 -18.37
C LEU A 368 1.60 2.10 -18.44
N MET A 369 1.12 2.51 -19.62
CA MET A 369 -0.26 2.98 -19.81
C MET A 369 -1.30 1.90 -19.43
N GLU A 370 -1.05 0.64 -19.81
CA GLU A 370 -1.90 -0.50 -19.46
C GLU A 370 -1.75 -0.87 -17.98
N MET A 371 -0.54 -0.75 -17.41
CA MET A 371 -0.21 -1.21 -16.07
C MET A 371 -0.38 -0.16 -14.96
N LYS A 372 -0.61 1.12 -15.31
CA LYS A 372 -0.55 2.23 -14.34
C LYS A 372 -1.46 2.06 -13.14
N GLN A 373 -2.59 1.38 -13.30
CA GLN A 373 -3.52 1.18 -12.20
C GLN A 373 -2.95 0.29 -11.09
N CYS A 374 -2.00 -0.60 -11.38
CA CYS A 374 -1.31 -1.38 -10.36
C CYS A 374 -0.59 -0.48 -9.36
N CYS A 375 0.16 0.52 -9.83
CA CYS A 375 0.84 1.48 -8.96
C CYS A 375 -0.17 2.46 -8.34
N ASN A 376 -1.06 3.03 -9.16
CA ASN A 376 -1.97 4.10 -8.75
C ASN A 376 -2.97 3.63 -7.67
N SER A 377 -3.53 2.42 -7.79
CA SER A 377 -4.50 1.92 -6.81
C SER A 377 -3.85 1.51 -5.50
N THR A 378 -2.59 1.07 -5.53
CA THR A 378 -1.92 0.51 -4.35
C THR A 378 -0.94 1.46 -3.67
N GLY A 379 -0.59 2.58 -4.30
CA GLY A 379 0.47 3.49 -3.83
C GLY A 379 1.89 3.03 -4.20
N GLY A 380 2.02 2.03 -5.06
CA GLY A 380 3.34 1.54 -5.49
C GLY A 380 4.08 2.55 -6.36
N HIS A 381 5.39 2.40 -6.46
CA HIS A 381 6.23 3.26 -7.28
C HIS A 381 6.11 2.92 -8.77
N MET A 382 6.14 3.94 -9.62
CA MET A 382 6.32 3.80 -11.05
C MET A 382 7.61 4.52 -11.44
N VAL A 383 8.64 3.75 -11.78
CA VAL A 383 9.95 4.27 -12.19
C VAL A 383 10.15 3.96 -13.67
N MET A 384 10.51 4.98 -14.44
CA MET A 384 10.83 4.86 -15.86
C MET A 384 12.27 5.32 -16.08
N GLY A 385 13.01 4.59 -16.90
CA GLY A 385 14.31 4.99 -17.41
C GLY A 385 14.65 4.26 -18.70
N ASP A 386 15.81 4.56 -19.26
CA ASP A 386 16.26 3.93 -20.51
C ASP A 386 17.01 2.61 -20.27
N SER A 387 17.68 2.50 -19.12
CA SER A 387 18.59 1.42 -18.77
C SER A 387 18.70 1.22 -17.26
N PHE A 388 18.74 -0.03 -16.82
CA PHE A 388 19.06 -0.43 -15.43
C PHE A 388 20.53 -0.13 -15.08
N ASN A 389 21.41 -0.01 -16.07
CA ASN A 389 22.81 0.35 -15.84
C ASN A 389 23.01 1.85 -15.52
N SER A 390 21.97 2.67 -15.68
CA SER A 390 22.04 4.10 -15.39
C SER A 390 22.20 4.40 -13.89
N SER A 391 22.97 5.46 -13.59
CA SER A 391 23.04 6.01 -12.23
C SER A 391 21.68 6.49 -11.72
N LEU A 392 20.84 6.99 -12.64
CA LEU A 392 19.46 7.41 -12.36
C LEU A 392 18.64 6.27 -11.76
N PHE A 393 18.62 5.10 -12.41
CA PHE A 393 17.90 3.94 -11.88
C PHE A 393 18.48 3.48 -10.55
N LYS A 394 19.81 3.26 -10.48
CA LYS A 394 20.48 2.74 -9.28
C LYS A 394 20.20 3.60 -8.05
N GLN A 395 20.34 4.93 -8.16
CA GLN A 395 20.05 5.84 -7.06
C GLN A 395 18.56 5.91 -6.73
N THR A 396 17.68 5.89 -7.74
CA THR A 396 16.22 5.92 -7.51
C THR A 396 15.76 4.67 -6.78
N PHE A 397 16.25 3.50 -7.16
CA PHE A 397 15.90 2.24 -6.52
C PHE A 397 16.41 2.18 -5.07
N GLN A 398 17.64 2.64 -4.80
CA GLN A 398 18.15 2.76 -3.43
C GLN A 398 17.28 3.67 -2.56
N ARG A 399 16.75 4.77 -3.13
CA ARG A 399 15.89 5.71 -2.38
C ARG A 399 14.57 5.12 -1.92
N VAL A 400 14.12 4.02 -2.53
CA VAL A 400 12.94 3.28 -2.07
C VAL A 400 13.14 2.79 -0.63
N PHE A 401 14.37 2.44 -0.26
CA PHE A 401 14.72 1.87 1.04
C PHE A 401 15.35 2.90 2.00
N VAL A 402 15.04 4.20 1.84
CA VAL A 402 15.50 5.24 2.76
C VAL A 402 15.00 4.95 4.16
N ARG A 403 15.87 5.17 5.14
CA ARG A 403 15.59 4.98 6.56
C ARG A 403 15.38 6.30 7.30
N ASP A 404 14.64 6.23 8.39
CA ASP A 404 14.45 7.34 9.33
C ASP A 404 15.55 7.38 10.39
N SER A 405 15.40 8.28 11.37
CA SER A 405 16.34 8.43 12.50
C SER A 405 16.35 7.23 13.46
N LYS A 406 15.33 6.38 13.43
CA LYS A 406 15.23 5.14 14.21
C LYS A 406 15.78 3.93 13.45
N ASN A 407 16.31 4.14 12.24
CA ASN A 407 16.82 3.11 11.34
C ASN A 407 15.72 2.20 10.75
N ASP A 408 14.46 2.64 10.79
CA ASP A 408 13.32 1.99 10.14
C ASP A 408 13.13 2.52 8.73
N LEU A 409 12.56 1.71 7.83
CA LEU A 409 12.28 2.14 6.46
C LEU A 409 11.16 3.20 6.45
N LYS A 410 11.32 4.27 5.64
CA LYS A 410 10.32 5.34 5.45
C LYS A 410 9.14 4.90 4.57
N MET A 411 8.54 3.78 4.91
CA MET A 411 7.36 3.23 4.26
C MET A 411 6.45 2.57 5.29
N ALA A 412 5.16 2.83 5.18
CA ALA A 412 4.12 2.15 5.91
C ALA A 412 3.29 1.30 4.94
N PHE A 413 2.63 0.27 5.48
CA PHE A 413 1.84 -0.68 4.68
C PHE A 413 0.44 -0.87 5.25
N ASN A 414 -0.48 -1.26 4.37
CA ASN A 414 -1.85 -1.65 4.69
C ASN A 414 -2.60 -0.62 5.57
N ALA A 415 -2.43 0.66 5.26
CA ALA A 415 -3.06 1.75 5.98
C ALA A 415 -4.55 1.87 5.62
N THR A 416 -5.35 2.28 6.60
CA THR A 416 -6.75 2.65 6.41
C THR A 416 -6.93 4.10 6.83
N LEU A 417 -7.35 4.95 5.90
CA LEU A 417 -7.72 6.34 6.15
C LEU A 417 -9.22 6.42 6.39
N GLU A 418 -9.64 6.88 7.56
CA GLU A 418 -11.04 7.21 7.87
C GLU A 418 -11.19 8.70 8.10
N VAL A 419 -12.17 9.31 7.43
CA VAL A 419 -12.47 10.74 7.57
C VAL A 419 -13.80 10.92 8.31
N LYS A 420 -13.78 11.74 9.37
CA LYS A 420 -14.98 12.18 10.11
C LYS A 420 -15.08 13.69 10.03
N CYS A 421 -16.28 14.21 9.82
CA CYS A 421 -16.56 15.64 9.75
C CYS A 421 -17.82 16.00 10.55
N SER A 422 -18.01 17.28 10.83
CA SER A 422 -19.23 17.82 11.43
C SER A 422 -20.44 17.54 10.53
N ARG A 423 -21.64 17.46 11.11
CA ARG A 423 -22.88 17.06 10.40
C ARG A 423 -23.28 17.99 9.25
N GLU A 424 -22.75 19.22 9.26
CA GLU A 424 -22.93 20.23 8.23
C GLU A 424 -22.03 20.03 7.01
N LEU A 425 -21.12 19.06 7.07
CA LEU A 425 -20.29 18.62 5.97
C LEU A 425 -20.62 17.18 5.58
N LYS A 426 -20.46 16.89 4.29
CA LYS A 426 -20.39 15.54 3.74
C LYS A 426 -19.13 15.36 2.92
N ILE A 427 -18.71 14.13 2.74
CA ILE A 427 -17.50 13.72 2.05
C ILE A 427 -17.89 13.28 0.63
N GLN A 428 -17.37 13.96 -0.38
CA GLN A 428 -17.61 13.67 -1.79
C GLN A 428 -16.70 12.56 -2.31
N GLY A 429 -15.46 12.52 -1.81
CA GLY A 429 -14.50 11.48 -2.15
C GLY A 429 -13.05 11.91 -2.03
N GLY A 430 -12.16 11.04 -2.49
CA GLY A 430 -10.72 11.27 -2.50
C GLY A 430 -10.08 11.06 -3.87
N ILE A 431 -9.06 11.86 -4.20
CA ILE A 431 -8.19 11.64 -5.36
C ILE A 431 -6.76 11.45 -4.86
N GLY A 432 -6.19 10.28 -5.14
CA GLY A 432 -4.85 9.92 -4.72
C GLY A 432 -4.66 8.41 -4.84
N SER A 433 -3.53 7.91 -4.36
CA SER A 433 -3.19 6.49 -4.45
C SER A 433 -3.89 5.67 -3.36
N CYS A 434 -5.15 5.33 -3.61
CA CYS A 434 -5.99 4.61 -2.65
C CYS A 434 -7.14 3.86 -3.36
N VAL A 435 -7.78 2.95 -2.63
CA VAL A 435 -9.04 2.30 -3.04
C VAL A 435 -10.12 2.53 -2.00
N SER A 436 -11.36 2.73 -2.47
CA SER A 436 -12.53 2.87 -1.61
C SER A 436 -12.81 1.56 -0.85
N LEU A 437 -13.03 1.66 0.46
CA LEU A 437 -13.55 0.53 1.27
C LEU A 437 -15.08 0.44 1.25
N ASN A 438 -15.75 1.32 0.48
CA ASN A 438 -17.21 1.35 0.32
C ASN A 438 -17.97 1.39 1.66
N VAL A 439 -17.41 2.08 2.66
CA VAL A 439 -18.04 2.24 3.98
C VAL A 439 -19.05 3.36 3.90
N LYS A 440 -20.32 2.99 3.88
CA LYS A 440 -21.45 3.92 3.83
C LYS A 440 -21.71 4.54 5.21
N GLY A 441 -22.27 5.75 5.21
CA GLY A 441 -22.67 6.43 6.43
C GLY A 441 -23.33 7.78 6.14
N PRO A 442 -23.85 8.46 7.18
CA PRO A 442 -24.53 9.75 7.02
C PRO A 442 -23.61 10.86 6.50
N LEU A 443 -22.29 10.70 6.63
CA LEU A 443 -21.29 11.65 6.17
C LEU A 443 -20.96 11.50 4.68
N VAL A 444 -21.43 10.45 3.99
CA VAL A 444 -21.18 10.28 2.55
C VAL A 444 -22.09 11.22 1.76
N SER A 445 -21.50 12.03 0.87
CA SER A 445 -22.24 12.88 -0.07
C SER A 445 -22.87 12.04 -1.18
N ASP A 446 -24.02 12.51 -1.67
CA ASP A 446 -24.67 11.96 -2.86
C ASP A 446 -23.93 12.39 -4.15
N THR A 447 -23.07 13.41 -4.07
CA THR A 447 -22.21 13.88 -5.16
C THR A 447 -20.80 13.34 -4.98
N GLU A 448 -20.35 12.54 -5.95
CA GLU A 448 -19.05 11.86 -5.91
C GLU A 448 -17.96 12.63 -6.68
N ILE A 449 -16.78 12.76 -6.07
CA ILE A 449 -15.56 13.26 -6.73
C ILE A 449 -14.43 12.25 -6.48
N GLY A 450 -13.83 11.72 -7.56
CA GLY A 450 -12.75 10.74 -7.46
C GLY A 450 -13.24 9.39 -6.94
N MET A 451 -12.49 8.81 -6.00
CA MET A 451 -12.88 7.61 -5.25
C MET A 451 -13.83 8.02 -4.12
N GLY A 452 -15.12 8.15 -4.41
CA GLY A 452 -16.11 8.58 -3.43
C GLY A 452 -16.90 7.44 -2.84
N ASN A 453 -18.14 7.77 -2.47
CA ASN A 453 -19.12 6.79 -2.01
C ASN A 453 -18.67 6.04 -0.73
N THR A 454 -17.79 6.62 0.06
CA THR A 454 -17.17 6.03 1.25
C THR A 454 -16.71 7.13 2.21
N VAL A 455 -16.49 6.77 3.47
CA VAL A 455 -15.72 7.58 4.44
C VAL A 455 -14.36 6.96 4.77
N GLN A 456 -14.07 5.80 4.19
CA GLN A 456 -12.83 5.06 4.40
C GLN A 456 -12.16 4.65 3.08
N TRP A 457 -10.84 4.79 3.05
CA TRP A 457 -9.98 4.35 1.94
C TRP A 457 -8.86 3.46 2.47
N LYS A 458 -8.50 2.45 1.68
CA LYS A 458 -7.30 1.65 1.91
C LYS A 458 -6.16 2.22 1.08
N MET A 459 -4.99 2.34 1.72
CA MET A 459 -3.73 2.75 1.10
C MET A 459 -2.71 1.64 1.37
N CYS A 460 -2.38 0.85 0.33
CA CYS A 460 -1.61 -0.38 0.54
C CYS A 460 -0.16 -0.12 0.91
N THR A 461 0.42 0.97 0.41
CA THR A 461 1.65 1.55 0.93
C THR A 461 1.51 3.06 1.03
N VAL A 462 2.14 3.66 2.04
CA VAL A 462 2.19 5.10 2.26
C VAL A 462 3.63 5.48 2.60
N THR A 463 4.07 6.63 2.11
CA THR A 463 5.36 7.27 2.45
C THR A 463 5.10 8.64 3.08
N PRO A 464 6.09 9.26 3.75
CA PRO A 464 5.95 10.63 4.26
C PRO A 464 5.55 11.69 3.22
N SER A 465 5.82 11.44 1.94
CA SER A 465 5.44 12.30 0.82
C SER A 465 4.08 11.97 0.20
N SER A 466 3.44 10.86 0.61
CA SER A 466 2.14 10.46 0.08
C SER A 466 1.09 11.48 0.44
N THR A 467 0.39 12.01 -0.56
CA THR A 467 -0.62 13.05 -0.40
C THR A 467 -1.92 12.59 -1.07
N ILE A 468 -3.05 12.77 -0.39
CA ILE A 468 -4.39 12.53 -0.93
C ILE A 468 -5.18 13.84 -0.95
N ALA A 469 -5.90 14.10 -2.03
CA ALA A 469 -6.87 15.18 -2.08
C ALA A 469 -8.22 14.67 -1.57
N LEU A 470 -8.83 15.36 -0.61
CA LEU A 470 -10.15 15.05 -0.06
C LEU A 470 -11.13 16.17 -0.39
N PHE A 471 -12.34 15.82 -0.81
CA PHE A 471 -13.37 16.76 -1.24
C PHE A 471 -14.61 16.68 -0.35
N PHE A 472 -15.19 17.84 -0.05
CA PHE A 472 -16.29 18.00 0.89
C PHE A 472 -17.41 18.85 0.31
N GLU A 473 -18.63 18.56 0.76
CA GLU A 473 -19.84 19.32 0.45
C GLU A 473 -20.41 19.93 1.73
N VAL A 474 -20.71 21.24 1.70
CA VAL A 474 -21.48 21.89 2.76
C VAL A 474 -22.96 21.60 2.55
N VAL A 475 -23.60 20.99 3.54
CA VAL A 475 -25.03 20.61 3.48
C VAL A 475 -25.93 21.46 4.37
N ASN A 476 -25.37 22.41 5.12
CA ASN A 476 -26.14 23.29 5.99
C ASN A 476 -27.15 24.13 5.19
N GLN A 477 -28.37 24.26 5.71
CA GLN A 477 -29.43 25.02 5.05
C GLN A 477 -29.18 26.52 5.15
N HIS A 478 -29.60 27.30 4.15
CA HIS A 478 -29.34 28.75 4.12
C HIS A 478 -29.98 29.53 5.26
N SER A 479 -31.14 29.08 5.75
CA SER A 479 -31.82 29.68 6.91
C SER A 479 -31.34 29.12 8.26
N ALA A 480 -30.45 28.12 8.26
CA ALA A 480 -29.93 27.56 9.50
C ALA A 480 -28.91 28.53 10.12
N PRO A 481 -28.84 28.63 11.46
CA PRO A 481 -27.81 29.43 12.11
C PRO A 481 -26.42 28.90 11.76
N ILE A 482 -25.41 29.77 11.91
CA ILE A 482 -24.02 29.33 11.90
C ILE A 482 -23.87 28.23 12.97
N PRO A 483 -23.38 27.04 12.60
CA PRO A 483 -23.25 25.93 13.54
C PRO A 483 -22.43 26.33 14.76
N GLN A 484 -22.94 26.07 15.96
CA GLN A 484 -22.26 26.41 17.21
C GLN A 484 -21.11 25.44 17.58
N GLY A 485 -20.71 24.54 16.67
CA GLY A 485 -19.88 23.39 17.01
C GLY A 485 -18.69 23.16 16.09
N GLY A 486 -17.50 23.17 16.71
CA GLY A 486 -16.30 22.42 16.33
C GLY A 486 -15.52 22.97 15.17
#